data_AF-A0A835ZPI7-F1
#
_entry.id   AF-A0A835ZPI7-F1
#
_cell.length_a   1.000
_cell.length_b   1.000
_cell.length_c   1.000
_cell.angle_alpha   90.00
_cell.angle_beta   90.00
_cell.angle_gamma   90.00
#
_symmetry.space_group_name_H-M   'P 1'
#
loop_
_entity.id
_entity.type
_entity.pdbx_description
1 polymer ?
#
loop_
_entity_poly.entity_id
_entity_poly.type
_entity_poly.pdbx_seq_one_letter_code
_entity_poly.pdbx_strand_id
1 'polypeptide(L)'
;MAFSELLDRVDSWSQFQVLQMGALVVPITWLGPQNVLENFSAAMPSHRCWVPLLDNSTAQASVPGAPDPQALLAISIPLGPNPGPLQCRCFCHPQWQLLDPNTTATNWSEANTELCVDGWVCEVGASPQTVPKS
;
A
#
# COMPACT_ATOMS: atom_id res chain seq x y z
N MET A 1 46.61 -28.05 -43.16
CA MET A 1 46.15 -26.78 -42.55
C MET A 1 45.27 -27.12 -41.36
N ALA A 2 45.85 -27.26 -40.16
CA ALA A 2 45.15 -27.74 -38.96
C ALA A 2 44.91 -26.65 -37.90
N PHE A 3 45.67 -25.55 -37.96
CA PHE A 3 45.57 -24.44 -37.01
C PHE A 3 44.35 -23.55 -37.28
N SER A 4 44.00 -23.36 -38.55
CA SER A 4 42.80 -22.61 -38.97
C SER A 4 41.50 -23.28 -38.49
N GLU A 5 41.42 -24.61 -38.56
CA GLU A 5 40.29 -25.40 -38.04
C GLU A 5 40.15 -25.30 -36.51
N LEU A 6 41.27 -25.20 -35.79
CA LEU A 6 41.26 -25.00 -34.33
C LEU A 6 40.79 -23.60 -33.94
N LEU A 7 41.17 -22.56 -34.71
CA LEU A 7 40.71 -21.19 -34.46
C LEU A 7 39.20 -21.04 -34.69
N ASP A 8 38.66 -21.65 -35.75
CA ASP A 8 37.22 -21.64 -36.07
C ASP A 8 36.38 -22.34 -34.96
N ARG A 9 36.93 -23.42 -34.39
CA ARG A 9 36.35 -24.15 -33.25
C ARG A 9 36.33 -23.35 -31.95
N VAL A 10 37.33 -22.50 -31.72
CA VAL A 10 37.44 -21.65 -30.52
C VAL A 10 36.55 -20.41 -30.64
N ASP A 11 36.43 -19.85 -31.85
CA ASP A 11 35.53 -18.72 -32.14
C ASP A 11 34.06 -19.14 -31.94
N SER A 12 33.67 -20.30 -32.47
CA SER A 12 32.32 -20.86 -32.25
C SER A 12 32.03 -21.18 -30.77
N TRP A 13 33.01 -21.72 -30.02
CA TRP A 13 32.86 -21.93 -28.57
C TRP A 13 32.58 -20.64 -27.79
N SER A 14 33.18 -19.51 -28.21
CA SER A 14 32.93 -18.21 -27.59
C SER A 14 31.52 -17.68 -27.89
N GLN A 15 31.00 -17.91 -29.10
CA GLN A 15 29.65 -17.48 -29.50
C GLN A 15 28.57 -18.28 -28.78
N PHE A 16 28.75 -19.61 -28.64
CA PHE A 16 27.85 -20.43 -27.84
C PHE A 16 27.86 -20.02 -26.37
N GLN A 17 29.03 -19.68 -25.82
CA GLN A 17 29.12 -19.13 -24.46
C GLN A 17 28.41 -17.79 -24.32
N VAL A 18 28.56 -16.87 -25.28
CA VAL A 18 27.86 -15.57 -25.27
C VAL A 18 26.34 -15.76 -25.35
N LEU A 19 25.86 -16.65 -26.24
CA LEU A 19 24.44 -16.97 -26.36
C LEU A 19 23.90 -17.62 -25.09
N GLN A 20 24.65 -18.55 -24.49
CA GLN A 20 24.27 -19.21 -23.24
C GLN A 20 24.26 -18.21 -22.07
N MET A 21 25.25 -17.32 -21.98
CA MET A 21 25.30 -16.27 -20.97
C MET A 21 24.14 -15.28 -21.14
N GLY A 22 23.83 -14.88 -22.37
CA GLY A 22 22.65 -14.07 -22.67
C GLY A 22 21.36 -14.76 -22.26
N ALA A 23 21.21 -16.04 -22.61
CA ALA A 23 20.05 -16.86 -22.25
C ALA A 23 19.88 -17.04 -20.72
N LEU A 24 20.97 -16.96 -19.95
CA LEU A 24 20.95 -16.96 -18.48
C LEU A 24 20.69 -15.58 -17.87
N VAL A 25 21.28 -14.52 -18.41
CA VAL A 25 21.17 -13.16 -17.86
C VAL A 25 19.79 -12.55 -18.12
N VAL A 26 19.23 -12.73 -19.31
CA VAL A 26 17.91 -12.20 -19.68
C VAL A 26 16.81 -12.58 -18.68
N PRO A 27 16.58 -13.86 -18.33
CA PRO A 27 15.54 -14.23 -17.36
C PRO A 27 15.83 -13.70 -15.95
N ILE A 28 17.10 -13.59 -15.53
CA ILE A 28 17.45 -13.03 -14.21
C ILE A 28 17.08 -11.54 -14.16
N THR A 29 17.42 -10.79 -15.21
CA THR A 29 17.10 -9.35 -15.29
C THR A 29 15.61 -9.06 -15.45
N TRP A 30 14.83 -10.00 -16.00
CA TRP A 30 13.39 -9.86 -16.19
C TRP A 30 12.57 -10.34 -14.98
N LEU A 31 12.88 -11.52 -14.43
CA LEU A 31 12.14 -12.14 -13.33
C LEU A 31 12.51 -11.56 -11.95
N GLY A 32 13.73 -11.05 -11.80
CA GLY A 32 14.17 -10.42 -10.56
C GLY A 32 13.28 -9.23 -10.15
N PRO A 33 13.09 -8.23 -11.03
CA PRO A 33 12.25 -7.07 -10.75
C PRO A 33 10.79 -7.43 -10.46
N GLN A 34 10.23 -8.45 -11.12
CA GLN A 34 8.85 -8.88 -10.91
C GLN A 34 8.66 -9.40 -9.47
N ASN A 35 9.52 -10.30 -9.00
CA ASN A 35 9.47 -10.82 -7.64
C ASN A 35 9.68 -9.71 -6.60
N VAL A 36 10.54 -8.74 -6.88
CA VAL A 36 10.78 -7.61 -5.97
C VAL A 36 9.52 -6.75 -5.87
N LEU A 37 8.92 -6.37 -7.01
CA LEU A 37 7.71 -5.54 -7.05
C LEU A 37 6.52 -6.22 -6.34
N GLU A 38 6.34 -7.51 -6.55
CA GLU A 38 5.29 -8.29 -5.90
C GLU A 38 5.49 -8.36 -4.39
N ASN A 39 6.72 -8.63 -3.91
CA ASN A 39 7.01 -8.66 -2.47
C ASN A 39 6.84 -7.28 -1.81
N PHE A 40 7.19 -6.20 -2.48
CA PHE A 40 6.97 -4.84 -1.96
C PHE A 40 5.48 -4.49 -1.83
N SER A 41 4.64 -5.02 -2.73
CA SER A 41 3.18 -4.81 -2.65
C SER A 41 2.53 -5.56 -1.49
N ALA A 42 3.04 -6.76 -1.16
CA ALA A 42 2.55 -7.58 -0.05
C ALA A 42 3.04 -7.11 1.32
N ALA A 43 4.21 -6.45 1.36
CA ALA A 43 4.80 -5.93 2.59
C ALA A 43 4.32 -4.51 2.96
N MET A 44 3.26 -3.99 2.32
CA MET A 44 2.71 -2.70 2.71
C MET A 44 2.24 -2.76 4.18
N PRO A 45 2.73 -1.84 5.03
CA PRO A 45 2.31 -1.81 6.43
C PRO A 45 0.81 -1.53 6.51
N SER A 46 0.19 -2.00 7.60
CA SER A 46 -1.16 -1.57 7.94
C SER A 46 -1.20 -0.05 8.00
N HIS A 47 -2.16 0.53 7.31
CA HIS A 47 -2.34 1.97 7.25
C HIS A 47 -3.84 2.27 7.30
N ARG A 48 -4.17 3.48 7.73
CA ARG A 48 -5.53 4.03 7.69
C ARG A 48 -5.51 5.34 6.93
N CYS A 49 -6.66 5.77 6.40
CA CYS A 49 -6.75 7.12 5.85
C CYS A 49 -6.41 8.15 6.91
N TRP A 50 -5.72 9.20 6.49
CA TRP A 50 -5.59 10.41 7.30
C TRP A 50 -6.95 11.11 7.33
N VAL A 51 -7.40 11.47 8.53
CA VAL A 51 -8.69 12.11 8.74
C VAL A 51 -8.45 13.44 9.46
N PRO A 52 -8.79 14.59 8.86
CA PRO A 52 -8.50 15.88 9.47
C PRO A 52 -9.06 16.01 10.89
N LEU A 53 -10.26 15.49 11.13
CA LEU A 53 -10.91 15.57 12.45
C LEU A 53 -10.17 14.80 13.55
N LEU A 54 -9.39 13.78 13.20
CA LEU A 54 -8.63 12.93 14.13
C LEU A 54 -7.14 13.30 14.16
N ASP A 55 -6.57 13.61 13.00
CA ASP A 55 -5.12 13.75 12.80
C ASP A 55 -4.65 15.21 12.74
N ASN A 56 -5.57 16.19 12.69
CA ASN A 56 -5.26 17.61 12.77
C ASN A 56 -5.80 18.22 14.07
N SER A 57 -4.89 18.59 14.98
CA SER A 57 -5.21 19.12 16.31
C SER A 57 -6.06 20.39 16.27
N THR A 58 -5.85 21.27 15.30
CA THR A 58 -6.67 22.47 15.10
C THR A 58 -8.08 22.16 14.62
N ALA A 59 -8.23 21.17 13.73
CA ALA A 59 -9.55 20.74 13.25
C ALA A 59 -10.34 20.06 14.38
N GLN A 60 -9.68 19.23 15.18
CA GLN A 60 -10.29 18.59 16.35
C GLN A 60 -10.76 19.62 17.39
N ALA A 61 -9.96 20.64 17.68
CA ALA A 61 -10.31 21.72 18.62
C ALA A 61 -11.48 22.60 18.14
N SER A 62 -11.73 22.63 16.82
CA SER A 62 -12.84 23.40 16.24
C SER A 62 -14.21 22.75 16.44
N VAL A 63 -14.26 21.50 16.91
CA VAL A 63 -15.50 20.77 17.22
C VAL A 63 -15.74 20.79 18.74
N PRO A 64 -16.69 21.62 19.24
CA PRO A 64 -16.99 21.68 20.67
C PRO A 64 -17.55 20.34 21.15
N GLY A 65 -16.95 19.75 22.18
CA GLY A 65 -17.38 18.45 22.70
C GLY A 65 -17.03 17.28 21.78
N ALA A 66 -15.94 17.39 21.02
CA ALA A 66 -15.46 16.32 20.14
C ALA A 66 -15.42 14.97 20.91
N PRO A 67 -16.00 13.90 20.34
CA PRO A 67 -16.03 12.60 20.96
C PRO A 67 -14.61 12.00 21.01
N ASP A 68 -14.47 10.91 21.77
CA ASP A 68 -13.20 10.19 21.92
C ASP A 68 -12.55 9.89 20.55
N PRO A 69 -11.20 9.91 20.44
CA PRO A 69 -10.50 9.60 19.18
C PRO A 69 -10.97 8.31 18.49
N GLN A 70 -11.36 7.28 19.25
CA GLN A 70 -11.88 6.04 18.68
C GLN A 70 -13.26 6.21 18.05
N ALA A 71 -14.11 7.05 18.66
CA ALA A 71 -15.41 7.39 18.12
C ALA A 71 -15.28 8.26 16.85
N LEU A 72 -14.32 9.19 16.84
CA LEU A 72 -13.97 9.97 15.65
C LEU A 72 -13.46 9.08 14.51
N LEU A 73 -12.64 8.07 14.83
CA LEU A 73 -12.20 7.10 13.86
C LEU A 73 -13.38 6.31 13.26
N ALA A 74 -14.30 5.84 14.11
CA ALA A 74 -15.45 5.03 13.69
C ALA A 74 -16.44 5.78 12.80
N ILE A 75 -16.64 7.09 13.02
CA ILE A 75 -17.51 7.90 12.14
C ILE A 75 -16.85 8.28 10.83
N SER A 76 -15.52 8.22 10.74
CA SER A 76 -14.76 8.67 9.56
C SER A 76 -14.25 7.53 8.68
N ILE A 77 -13.97 6.35 9.26
CA ILE A 77 -13.47 5.19 8.54
C ILE A 77 -14.35 3.98 8.86
N PRO A 78 -14.95 3.32 7.86
CA PRO A 78 -15.71 2.11 8.09
C PRO A 78 -14.82 0.97 8.62
N LEU A 79 -15.42 0.03 9.35
CA LEU A 79 -14.72 -1.20 9.71
C LEU A 79 -14.52 -2.10 8.48
N GLY A 80 -13.33 -2.69 8.40
CA GLY A 80 -12.99 -3.65 7.36
C GLY A 80 -13.46 -5.09 7.67
N PRO A 81 -13.13 -6.05 6.80
CA PRO A 81 -13.40 -7.47 7.02
C PRO A 81 -12.56 -8.10 8.16
N ASN A 82 -11.44 -7.48 8.50
CA ASN A 82 -10.70 -7.73 9.73
C ASN A 82 -11.16 -6.72 10.78
N PRO A 83 -11.10 -7.01 12.10
CA PRO A 83 -11.62 -6.15 13.18
C PRO A 83 -10.95 -4.77 13.34
N GLY A 84 -10.29 -4.25 12.31
CA GLY A 84 -9.70 -2.91 12.24
C GLY A 84 -10.36 -2.02 11.17
N PRO A 85 -9.91 -0.77 11.05
CA PRO A 85 -10.38 0.16 10.04
C PRO A 85 -10.12 -0.35 8.62
N LEU A 86 -11.03 -0.04 7.70
CA LEU A 86 -10.86 -0.35 6.28
C LEU A 86 -9.63 0.41 5.74
N GLN A 87 -8.77 -0.33 5.05
CA GLN A 87 -7.58 0.24 4.43
C GLN A 87 -7.94 0.97 3.13
N CYS A 88 -7.17 2.01 2.78
CA CYS A 88 -7.31 2.80 1.55
C CYS A 88 -8.61 3.60 1.35
N ARG A 89 -9.62 3.49 2.23
CA ARG A 89 -10.93 4.16 2.05
C ARG A 89 -11.46 4.76 3.34
N CYS A 90 -12.14 5.89 3.19
CA CYS A 90 -12.85 6.60 4.26
C CYS A 90 -14.24 6.99 3.80
N PHE A 91 -15.11 7.40 4.73
CA PHE A 91 -16.38 8.00 4.35
C PHE A 91 -16.16 9.37 3.70
N CYS A 92 -16.92 9.67 2.65
CA CYS A 92 -16.90 11.00 2.02
C CYS A 92 -17.26 12.12 3.01
N HIS A 93 -18.11 11.80 3.98
CA HIS A 93 -18.52 12.69 5.06
C HIS A 93 -18.56 11.91 6.37
N PRO A 94 -18.18 12.52 7.52
CA PRO A 94 -18.24 11.86 8.81
C PRO A 94 -19.67 11.43 9.14
N GLN A 95 -19.84 10.13 9.41
CA GLN A 95 -21.12 9.49 9.70
C GLN A 95 -21.44 9.61 11.19
N TRP A 96 -21.79 10.81 11.65
CA TRP A 96 -22.13 11.09 13.05
C TRP A 96 -23.23 10.20 13.63
N GLN A 97 -24.10 9.63 12.76
CA GLN A 97 -25.14 8.67 13.14
C GLN A 97 -24.59 7.38 13.73
N LEU A 98 -23.34 7.01 13.44
CA LEU A 98 -22.66 5.84 14.02
C LEU A 98 -22.27 6.01 15.49
N LEU A 99 -22.40 7.23 16.04
CA LEU A 99 -22.26 7.46 17.48
C LEU A 99 -23.48 6.98 18.27
N ASP A 100 -24.62 6.78 17.61
CA ASP A 100 -25.81 6.25 18.26
C ASP A 100 -25.60 4.74 18.53
N PRO A 101 -25.67 4.28 19.79
CA PRO A 101 -25.49 2.87 20.14
C PRO A 101 -26.51 1.94 19.47
N ASN A 102 -27.62 2.48 18.97
CA ASN A 102 -28.66 1.71 18.29
C ASN A 102 -28.39 1.54 16.78
N THR A 103 -27.36 2.22 16.25
CA THR A 103 -27.00 2.17 14.83
C THR A 103 -25.91 1.13 14.61
N THR A 104 -26.21 0.09 13.81
CA THR A 104 -25.20 -0.92 13.44
C THR A 104 -24.24 -0.35 12.39
N ALA A 105 -22.93 -0.41 12.67
CA ALA A 105 -21.85 0.07 11.81
C ALA A 105 -21.69 -0.65 10.46
N THR A 106 -22.57 -1.62 10.13
CA THR A 106 -22.50 -2.45 8.92
C THR A 106 -23.42 -1.96 7.80
N ASN A 107 -24.30 -0.97 8.05
CA ASN A 107 -25.27 -0.47 7.07
C ASN A 107 -24.72 0.67 6.18
N TRP A 108 -23.44 0.64 5.81
CA TRP A 108 -22.88 1.61 4.86
C TRP A 108 -22.67 0.97 3.49
N SER A 109 -22.87 1.77 2.44
CA SER A 109 -22.65 1.32 1.05
C SER A 109 -21.33 1.84 0.51
N GLU A 110 -20.82 1.18 -0.53
CA GLU A 110 -19.60 1.61 -1.22
C GLU A 110 -19.69 3.06 -1.74
N ALA A 111 -20.89 3.52 -2.09
CA ALA A 111 -21.15 4.89 -2.54
C ALA A 111 -20.98 5.95 -1.43
N ASN A 112 -20.97 5.55 -0.16
CA ASN A 112 -20.69 6.44 0.97
C ASN A 112 -19.19 6.62 1.23
N THR A 113 -18.34 5.88 0.50
CA THR A 113 -16.90 5.81 0.73
C THR A 113 -16.09 6.23 -0.48
N GLU A 114 -14.99 6.91 -0.24
CA GLU A 114 -14.02 7.35 -1.22
C GLU A 114 -12.62 6.83 -0.89
N LEU A 115 -11.71 6.95 -1.85
CA LEU A 115 -10.28 6.70 -1.63
C LEU A 115 -9.71 7.78 -0.70
N CYS A 116 -8.67 7.46 0.07
CA CYS A 116 -8.02 8.46 0.91
C CYS A 116 -7.47 9.63 0.06
N VAL A 117 -8.17 10.77 0.05
CA VAL A 117 -7.76 11.95 -0.73
C VAL A 117 -6.60 12.67 -0.05
N ASP A 118 -6.68 12.76 1.28
CA ASP A 118 -5.75 13.49 2.14
C ASP A 118 -4.53 12.67 2.58
N GLY A 119 -4.33 11.49 2.00
CA GLY A 119 -3.22 10.59 2.32
C GLY A 119 -3.54 9.55 3.39
N TRP A 120 -2.50 8.90 3.91
CA TRP A 120 -2.62 7.81 4.86
C TRP A 120 -1.64 7.94 6.03
N VAL A 121 -2.03 7.38 7.17
CA VAL A 121 -1.19 7.22 8.36
C VAL A 121 -0.78 5.77 8.44
N CYS A 122 0.54 5.53 8.52
CA CYS A 122 1.08 4.19 8.69
C CYS A 122 1.02 3.80 10.17
N GLU A 123 0.37 2.68 10.46
CA GLU A 123 0.35 2.08 11.78
C GLU A 123 1.61 1.20 11.91
N VAL A 124 2.77 1.84 12.02
CA VAL A 124 4.04 1.16 12.31
C VAL A 124 4.20 1.10 13.82
N GLY A 125 4.50 -0.09 14.34
CA GLY A 125 4.58 -0.40 15.77
C GLY A 125 4.93 0.80 16.67
N ALA A 126 3.97 1.16 17.52
CA ALA A 126 4.03 2.13 18.62
C ALA A 126 4.08 3.64 18.30
N SER A 127 4.03 4.11 17.05
CA SER A 127 3.76 5.54 16.80
C SER A 127 3.26 5.88 15.39
N PRO A 128 2.17 6.64 15.24
CA PRO A 128 1.69 7.07 13.93
C PRO A 128 2.68 8.06 13.30
N GLN A 129 3.29 7.69 12.18
CA GLN A 129 4.09 8.59 11.36
C GLN A 129 3.32 8.95 10.09
N THR A 130 3.08 10.25 9.88
CA THR A 130 2.43 10.79 8.68
C THR A 130 3.43 10.77 7.52
N VAL A 131 3.10 10.09 6.42
CA VAL A 131 3.94 10.11 5.21
C VAL A 131 3.51 11.33 4.36
N PRO A 132 4.37 12.33 4.15
CA PRO A 132 4.03 13.48 3.33
C PRO A 132 3.92 13.07 1.85
N LYS A 133 2.91 13.63 1.16
CA LYS A 133 2.68 13.48 -0.29
C LYS A 133 3.80 14.21 -1.04
N SER A 134 4.51 13.50 -1.92
CA SER A 134 5.51 14.07 -2.86
C SER A 134 4.85 14.93 -3.94
#